data_AF-A0A2H0KM48-F1
#
_entry.id   AF-A0A2H0KM48-F1
#
_cell.length_a   1.000
_cell.length_b   1.000
_cell.length_c   1.000
_cell.angle_alpha   90.00
_cell.angle_beta   90.00
_cell.angle_gamma   90.00
#
_symmetry.space_group_name_H-M   'P 1'
#
loop_
_entity.id
_entity.type
_entity.pdbx_description
1 polymer ?
#
loop_
_entity_poly.entity_id
_entity_poly.type
_entity_poly.pdbx_seq_one_letter_code
_entity_poly.pdbx_strand_id
1 'polypeptide(L)' 'MKTKKLALKKEIKNLQQSIFMKCLDCCCCQIKEILLCEIPDCPLWNFRPKEGKGLYTLINRLKQKNPQLYEANK' A
#
# COMPACT_ATOMS: atom_id res chain seq x y z
N MET A 1 23.22 12.85 -14.74
CA MET A 1 21.98 13.42 -14.14
C MET A 1 20.76 12.48 -14.19
N LYS A 2 20.53 11.73 -15.27
CA LYS A 2 19.38 10.79 -15.42
C LYS A 2 19.28 9.71 -14.32
N THR A 3 20.41 9.21 -13.84
CA THR A 3 20.51 8.17 -12.79
C THR A 3 19.99 8.65 -11.43
N LYS A 4 20.29 9.89 -11.03
CA LYS A 4 19.79 10.48 -9.77
C LYS A 4 18.26 10.60 -9.77
N LYS A 5 17.68 11.00 -10.92
CA LYS A 5 16.21 11.08 -11.10
C LYS A 5 15.53 9.72 -10.95
N LEU A 6 16.15 8.65 -11.48
CA LEU A 6 15.62 7.30 -11.37
C LEU A 6 15.65 6.79 -9.92
N ALA A 7 16.75 7.04 -9.20
CA ALA A 7 16.88 6.67 -7.80
C ALA A 7 15.81 7.36 -6.93
N LEU A 8 15.63 8.67 -7.08
CA LEU A 8 14.60 9.42 -6.34
C LEU A 8 13.19 8.91 -6.63
N LYS A 9 12.86 8.63 -7.90
CA LYS A 9 11.57 8.04 -8.27
C LYS A 9 11.34 6.68 -7.61
N LYS A 10 12.38 5.86 -7.52
CA LYS A 10 12.32 4.55 -6.86
C LYS A 10 12.04 4.72 -5.36
N GLU A 11 12.68 5.67 -4.72
CA GLU A 11 12.51 5.95 -3.30
C GLU A 11 11.12 6.48 -2.97
N ILE A 12 10.62 7.45 -3.74
CA ILE A 12 9.23 7.95 -3.63
C ILE A 12 8.23 6.79 -3.78
N LYS A 13 8.46 5.91 -4.75
CA LYS A 13 7.61 4.72 -4.96
C LYS A 13 7.64 3.78 -3.75
N ASN A 14 8.81 3.55 -3.15
CA ASN A 14 8.93 2.71 -1.96
C ASN A 14 8.17 3.33 -0.77
N LEU A 15 8.30 4.65 -0.55
CA LEU A 15 7.57 5.36 0.50
C LEU A 15 6.05 5.24 0.31
N GLN A 16 5.56 5.45 -0.91
CA GLN A 16 4.14 5.27 -1.24
C GLN A 16 3.67 3.84 -0.92
N GLN A 17 4.48 2.83 -1.24
CA GLN A 17 4.14 1.44 -0.91
C GLN A 17 4.08 1.18 0.59
N SER A 18 5.01 1.72 1.37
CA SER A 18 4.99 1.60 2.83
C SER A 18 3.74 2.23 3.43
N ILE A 19 3.32 3.40 2.93
CA ILE A 19 2.08 4.06 3.35
C ILE A 19 0.87 3.17 3.03
N PHE A 20 0.82 2.59 1.83
CA PHE A 20 -0.28 1.72 1.41
C PHE A 20 -0.35 0.44 2.25
N MET A 21 0.80 -0.14 2.58
CA MET A 21 0.90 -1.25 3.54
C MET A 21 0.36 -0.86 4.90
N LYS A 22 0.68 0.35 5.38
CA LYS A 22 0.18 0.81 6.68
C LYS A 22 -1.33 1.03 6.68
N CYS A 23 -1.90 1.54 5.59
CA CYS A 23 -3.36 1.64 5.44
C CYS A 23 -4.02 0.26 5.40
N LEU A 24 -3.42 -0.72 4.70
CA LEU A 24 -3.91 -2.11 4.71
C LEU A 24 -3.89 -2.71 6.11
N ASP A 25 -2.77 -2.58 6.82
CA ASP A 25 -2.63 -3.01 8.22
C ASP A 25 -3.71 -2.36 9.12
N CYS A 26 -3.87 -1.04 9.04
CA CYS A 26 -4.83 -0.28 9.83
C CYS A 26 -6.29 -0.68 9.57
N CYS A 27 -6.63 -1.02 8.33
CA CYS A 27 -7.98 -1.40 7.90
C CYS A 27 -8.14 -2.93 7.76
N CYS A 28 -7.39 -3.73 8.52
CA CYS A 28 -7.51 -5.20 8.55
C CYS A 28 -7.46 -5.85 7.16
N CYS A 29 -6.59 -5.35 6.29
CA CYS A 29 -6.43 -5.74 4.88
C CYS A 29 -7.68 -5.55 4.00
N GLN A 30 -8.67 -4.78 4.44
CA GLN A 30 -9.89 -4.48 3.68
C GLN A 30 -9.73 -3.19 2.87
N ILE A 31 -9.62 -3.35 1.54
CA ILE A 31 -9.46 -2.20 0.63
C ILE A 31 -10.62 -1.21 0.72
N LYS A 32 -11.86 -1.73 0.86
CA LYS A 32 -13.06 -0.90 0.91
C LYS A 32 -13.05 0.05 2.11
N GLU A 33 -12.63 -0.44 3.27
CA GLU A 33 -12.51 0.34 4.50
C GLU A 33 -11.49 1.47 4.39
N ILE A 34 -10.39 1.28 3.65
CA ILE A 34 -9.41 2.34 3.40
C ILE A 34 -10.04 3.48 2.59
N LEU A 35 -10.84 3.14 1.57
CA LEU A 35 -11.51 4.12 0.72
C LEU A 35 -12.62 4.86 1.46
N LEU A 36 -13.22 4.22 2.46
CA LEU A 36 -14.24 4.77 3.35
C LEU A 36 -13.66 5.33 4.66
N CYS A 37 -12.33 5.44 4.79
CA CYS A 37 -11.71 5.96 6.01
C CYS A 37 -12.05 7.44 6.19
N GLU A 38 -12.55 7.81 7.38
CA GLU A 38 -13.04 9.15 7.75
C GLU A 38 -12.22 9.79 8.89
N ILE A 39 -10.92 9.48 8.99
CA ILE A 39 -10.03 10.03 10.02
C ILE A 39 -9.18 11.17 9.42
N PRO A 40 -9.70 12.42 9.30
CA PRO A 40 -9.00 13.52 8.64
C PRO A 40 -7.70 13.92 9.34
N ASP A 41 -7.62 13.72 10.66
CA ASP A 41 -6.45 14.02 11.48
C ASP A 41 -5.35 12.96 11.38
N CYS A 42 -5.55 11.91 10.58
CA CYS A 42 -4.53 10.90 10.34
C CYS A 42 -3.29 11.56 9.69
N PRO A 43 -2.07 11.34 10.22
CA PRO A 43 -0.84 11.87 9.59
C PRO A 43 -0.64 11.43 8.14
N LEU A 44 -1.26 10.32 7.76
CA LEU A 44 -1.22 9.77 6.40
C LEU A 44 -2.40 10.19 5.53
N TRP A 45 -3.36 10.99 6.03
CA TRP A 45 -4.61 11.31 5.36
C TRP A 45 -4.42 11.78 3.91
N ASN A 46 -3.45 12.66 3.69
CA ASN A 46 -3.15 13.23 2.36
C ASN A 46 -2.40 12.27 1.43
N PHE A 47 -1.74 11.25 1.98
CA PHE A 47 -0.93 10.27 1.25
C PHE A 47 -1.64 8.92 1.08
N ARG A 48 -2.81 8.75 1.71
CA ARG A 48 -3.57 7.51 1.68
C ARG A 48 -4.03 7.17 0.24
N PRO A 49 -4.30 5.89 -0.03
CA PRO A 49 -4.91 5.48 -1.30
C PRO A 49 -6.28 6.15 -1.49
N LYS A 50 -6.46 6.85 -2.61
CA LYS A 50 -7.77 7.39 -3.03
C LYS A 50 -8.54 6.44 -3.94
N GLU A 51 -7.85 5.43 -4.47
CA GLU A 51 -8.41 4.43 -5.38
C GLU A 51 -7.87 3.03 -5.05
N GLY A 52 -8.66 1.99 -5.35
CA GLY A 52 -8.30 0.60 -5.06
C GLY A 52 -7.20 0.04 -5.96
N LYS A 53 -7.00 0.58 -7.17
CA LYS A 53 -6.10 -0.02 -8.19
C LYS A 53 -4.67 -0.23 -7.68
N GLY A 54 -4.11 0.73 -6.95
CA GLY A 54 -2.78 0.64 -6.36
C GLY A 54 -2.69 -0.42 -5.26
N LEU A 55 -3.75 -0.60 -4.48
CA LEU A 55 -3.85 -1.58 -3.40
C LEU A 55 -3.97 -3.01 -3.93
N TYR A 56 -4.83 -3.25 -4.93
CA TYR A 56 -4.93 -4.57 -5.57
C TYR A 56 -3.60 -5.01 -6.17
N THR A 57 -2.90 -4.10 -6.86
CA THR A 57 -1.58 -4.39 -7.44
C THR A 57 -0.56 -4.75 -6.35
N LEU A 58 -0.61 -4.08 -5.20
CA LEU A 58 0.29 -4.34 -4.08
C LEU A 58 0.00 -5.70 -3.44
N ILE A 59 -1.26 -6.00 -3.12
CA ILE A 59 -1.68 -7.30 -2.55
C ILE A 59 -1.26 -8.44 -3.49
N ASN A 60 -1.53 -8.33 -4.78
CA ASN A 60 -1.16 -9.37 -5.75
C ASN A 60 0.35 -9.63 -5.76
N ARG A 61 1.17 -8.57 -5.68
CA ARG A 61 2.62 -8.71 -5.60
C ARG A 61 3.08 -9.37 -4.30
N LEU A 62 2.48 -9.03 -3.17
CA LEU A 62 2.80 -9.64 -1.88
C LEU A 62 2.42 -11.11 -1.86
N LYS A 63 1.28 -11.45 -2.46
CA LYS A 63 0.86 -12.85 -2.64
C LYS A 63 1.88 -13.62 -3.47
N GLN A 64 2.34 -13.06 -4.59
CA GLN A 64 3.37 -13.70 -5.40
C GLN A 64 4.69 -13.89 -4.63
N LYS A 65 5.03 -12.96 -3.72
CA LYS A 65 6.30 -13.00 -2.97
C LYS A 65 6.28 -13.96 -1.79
N ASN A 66 5.16 -14.08 -1.07
CA ASN A 66 5.03 -14.91 0.13
C ASN A 66 3.77 -15.79 0.10
N PRO A 67 3.73 -16.84 -0.74
CA PRO A 67 2.63 -17.80 -0.86
C PRO A 67 1.96 -18.25 0.44
N GLN A 68 2.82 -18.68 1.34
CA GLN A 68 2.49 -19.27 2.62
C GLN A 68 1.74 -18.34 3.59
N LEU A 69 1.75 -17.02 3.38
CA LEU A 69 1.10 -16.08 4.30
C LEU A 69 -0.42 -15.94 4.06
N TYR A 70 -0.92 -16.42 2.92
CA TYR A 70 -2.35 -16.33 2.55
C TYR A 70 -2.98 -17.69 2.27
N GLU A 71 -2.21 -18.77 2.39
CA GLU A 71 -2.76 -20.10 2.51
C GLU A 71 -3.45 -20.19 3.88
N ALA A 72 -4.78 -20.35 3.89
CA ALA A 72 -5.47 -20.65 5.13
C ALA A 72 -4.93 -21.98 5.67
N ASN A 73 -4.53 -22.02 6.95
CA ASN A 73 -4.22 -23.28 7.61
C ASN A 73 -5.43 -24.20 7.45
N LYS A 74 -5.25 -25.30 6.73
CA LYS A 74 -6.27 -26.35 6.56
C LYS A 74 -6.53 -27.07 7.87
#